data_AF-A0A2N7I9T5-F1
#
_entry.id   AF-A0A2N7I9T5-F1
#
_cell.length_a   1.000
_cell.length_b   1.000
_cell.length_c   1.000
_cell.angle_alpha   90.00
_cell.angle_beta   90.00
_cell.angle_gamma   90.00
#
_symmetry.space_group_name_H-M   'P 1'
#
loop_
_entity.id
_entity.type
_entity.pdbx_description
1 polymer ?
#
loop_
_entity_poly.entity_id
_entity_poly.type
_entity_poly.pdbx_seq_one_letter_code
_entity_poly.pdbx_strand_id
1 'polypeptide(L)'
;MAKSLSAQLLVHWLFRLVVFLVCLQITSSYAQNRPPHNAIQPHINTLKPYQSQILKKLEEFDPLVNEIFRQLAERSLPDSLVLVPMLESSYNANAVSPAKAAGLWQLMPATAERFGLTVNDRQDQRFEIEPSTHAAMQYLDFLYRKFDGDINLTLAAYNAGEGRVQRAVKKAGSRQFSDLRLPKETVDYVHRFYALLVLVDVTSLKQNSVAPMWLFASESHWQNAPLVDLNPLPPLVSL
;
A
#
# COMPACT_ATOMS: atom_id res chain seq x y z
N MET A 1 -51.67 -13.04 -18.92
CA MET A 1 -50.60 -12.00 -18.79
C MET A 1 -50.01 -11.87 -17.38
N ALA A 2 -50.68 -12.27 -16.29
CA ALA A 2 -50.14 -12.08 -14.92
C ALA A 2 -48.98 -13.02 -14.50
N LYS A 3 -48.77 -14.17 -15.17
CA LYS A 3 -47.74 -15.15 -14.77
C LYS A 3 -46.30 -14.81 -15.20
N SER A 4 -46.11 -13.91 -16.17
CA SER A 4 -44.77 -13.54 -16.67
C SER A 4 -44.10 -12.44 -15.83
N LEU A 5 -44.88 -11.52 -15.26
CA LEU A 5 -44.36 -10.46 -14.37
C LEU A 5 -43.78 -11.02 -13.08
N SER A 6 -44.40 -12.06 -12.50
CA SER A 6 -43.92 -12.67 -11.25
C SER A 6 -42.57 -13.37 -11.41
N ALA A 7 -42.33 -14.02 -12.54
CA ALA A 7 -41.06 -14.70 -12.82
C ALA A 7 -39.90 -13.70 -13.00
N GLN A 8 -40.13 -12.58 -13.69
CA GLN A 8 -39.11 -11.54 -13.89
C GLN A 8 -38.73 -10.84 -12.58
N LEU A 9 -39.72 -10.56 -11.72
CA LEU A 9 -39.47 -10.01 -10.39
C LEU A 9 -38.64 -10.98 -9.53
N LEU A 10 -38.94 -12.27 -9.59
CA LEU A 10 -38.24 -13.29 -8.81
C LEU A 10 -36.79 -13.47 -9.25
N VAL A 11 -36.50 -13.40 -10.56
CA VAL A 11 -35.13 -13.41 -11.10
C VAL A 11 -34.35 -12.17 -10.66
N HIS A 12 -34.97 -10.98 -10.67
CA HIS A 12 -34.32 -9.74 -10.23
C HIS A 12 -34.00 -9.76 -8.73
N TRP A 13 -34.91 -10.29 -7.91
CA TRP A 13 -34.68 -10.47 -6.47
C TRP A 13 -33.59 -11.49 -6.17
N LEU A 14 -33.57 -12.63 -6.89
CA LEU A 14 -32.49 -13.62 -6.77
C LEU A 14 -31.14 -13.04 -7.17
N PHE A 15 -31.05 -12.28 -8.27
CA PHE A 15 -29.82 -11.63 -8.70
C PHE A 15 -29.32 -10.61 -7.65
N ARG A 16 -30.21 -9.76 -7.13
CA ARG A 16 -29.86 -8.81 -6.05
C ARG A 16 -29.44 -9.52 -4.77
N LEU A 17 -30.08 -10.64 -4.42
CA LEU A 17 -29.71 -11.45 -3.26
C LEU A 17 -28.33 -12.09 -3.45
N VAL A 18 -28.04 -12.65 -4.63
CA VAL A 18 -26.72 -13.21 -4.95
C VAL A 18 -25.65 -12.13 -4.91
N VAL A 19 -25.88 -10.97 -5.53
CA VAL A 19 -24.94 -9.83 -5.46
C VAL A 19 -24.74 -9.37 -4.02
N PHE A 20 -25.81 -9.26 -3.22
CA PHE A 20 -25.73 -8.88 -1.81
C PHE A 20 -24.96 -9.91 -0.98
N LEU A 21 -25.22 -11.21 -1.16
CA LEU A 21 -24.52 -12.29 -0.47
C LEU A 21 -23.04 -12.35 -0.86
N VAL A 22 -22.72 -12.16 -2.14
CA VAL A 22 -21.33 -12.04 -2.63
C VAL A 22 -20.66 -10.81 -2.00
N CYS A 23 -21.31 -9.65 -1.98
CA CYS A 23 -20.81 -8.46 -1.30
C CYS A 23 -20.64 -8.66 0.22
N LEU A 24 -21.53 -9.42 0.87
CA LEU A 24 -21.45 -9.73 2.30
C LEU A 24 -20.25 -10.66 2.59
N GLN A 25 -20.00 -11.66 1.74
CA GLN A 25 -18.83 -12.54 1.87
C GLN A 25 -17.52 -11.82 1.56
N ILE A 26 -17.52 -10.90 0.59
CA ILE A 26 -16.36 -10.06 0.28
C ILE A 26 -16.06 -9.13 1.46
N THR A 27 -17.04 -8.40 1.98
CA THR A 27 -16.84 -7.50 3.14
C THR A 27 -16.42 -8.25 4.41
N SER A 28 -16.95 -9.45 4.63
CA SER A 28 -16.55 -10.32 5.75
C SER A 28 -15.10 -10.82 5.63
N SER A 29 -14.63 -11.18 4.43
CA SER A 29 -13.25 -11.61 4.19
C SER A 29 -12.24 -10.45 4.35
N TYR A 30 -12.60 -9.23 3.94
CA TYR A 30 -11.78 -8.04 4.17
C TYR A 30 -11.62 -7.68 5.64
N ALA A 31 -12.65 -7.86 6.46
CA ALA A 31 -12.59 -7.57 7.90
C ALA A 31 -11.78 -8.61 8.70
N GLN A 32 -11.74 -9.87 8.24
CA GLN A 32 -11.05 -10.97 8.92
C GLN A 32 -9.51 -10.89 8.82
N ASN A 33 -8.99 -10.16 7.83
CA ASN A 33 -7.55 -10.14 7.56
C ASN A 33 -6.80 -8.98 8.23
N ARG A 34 -7.42 -8.04 8.94
CA ARG A 34 -6.65 -6.98 9.62
C ARG A 34 -5.96 -7.52 10.88
N PRO A 35 -4.66 -7.22 11.12
CA PRO A 35 -4.02 -7.55 12.39
C PRO A 35 -4.78 -6.96 13.58
N PRO A 36 -4.81 -7.65 14.73
CA PRO A 36 -5.59 -7.17 15.88
C PRO A 36 -5.00 -5.87 16.44
N HIS A 37 -5.86 -5.06 17.07
CA HIS A 37 -5.49 -3.73 17.57
C HIS A 37 -4.25 -3.73 18.48
N ASN A 38 -4.13 -4.72 19.37
CA ASN A 38 -2.98 -4.87 20.26
C ASN A 38 -1.65 -5.12 19.53
N ALA A 39 -1.67 -5.71 18.33
CA ALA A 39 -0.49 -5.91 17.51
C ALA A 39 -0.06 -4.62 16.79
N ILE A 40 -1.01 -3.74 16.45
CA ILE A 40 -0.77 -2.49 15.72
C ILE A 40 -0.44 -1.33 16.67
N GLN A 41 -1.04 -1.30 17.87
CA GLN A 41 -0.92 -0.19 18.83
C GLN A 41 0.53 0.23 19.15
N PRO A 42 1.50 -0.69 19.35
CA PRO A 42 2.89 -0.29 19.58
C PRO A 42 3.45 0.51 18.40
N HIS A 43 3.14 0.11 17.16
CA HIS A 43 3.59 0.79 15.95
C HIS A 43 2.90 2.15 15.76
N ILE A 44 1.62 2.28 16.15
CA ILE A 44 0.95 3.59 16.20
C ILE A 44 1.69 4.51 17.16
N ASN A 45 2.02 4.04 18.36
CA ASN A 45 2.74 4.84 19.35
C ASN A 45 4.13 5.26 18.85
N THR A 46 4.81 4.39 18.10
CA THR A 46 6.10 4.71 17.47
C THR A 46 5.97 5.77 16.37
N LEU A 47 4.94 5.68 15.51
CA LEU A 47 4.80 6.54 14.34
C LEU A 47 4.08 7.86 14.64
N LYS A 48 3.23 7.91 15.67
CA LYS A 48 2.40 9.07 16.01
C LYS A 48 3.20 10.38 16.20
N PRO A 49 4.38 10.40 16.85
CA PRO A 49 5.20 11.61 16.95
C PRO A 49 5.64 12.18 15.60
N TYR A 50 5.67 11.34 14.55
CA TYR A 50 6.11 11.71 13.20
C TYR A 50 4.96 12.01 12.24
N GLN A 51 3.71 12.03 12.72
CA GLN A 51 2.54 12.15 11.86
C GLN A 51 2.54 13.43 11.02
N SER A 52 2.94 14.57 11.59
CA SER A 52 2.99 15.83 10.84
C SER A 52 4.04 15.79 9.74
N GLN A 53 5.21 15.20 9.99
CA GLN A 53 6.25 15.03 8.98
C GLN A 53 5.83 14.05 7.88
N ILE A 54 5.15 12.95 8.24
CA ILE A 54 4.58 12.00 7.27
C ILE A 54 3.59 12.71 6.34
N LEU A 55 2.66 13.49 6.88
CA LEU A 55 1.66 14.21 6.09
C LEU A 55 2.31 15.28 5.21
N LYS A 56 3.24 16.08 5.75
CA LYS A 56 4.00 17.07 4.98
C LYS A 56 4.74 16.41 3.82
N LYS A 57 5.36 15.25 4.06
CA LYS A 57 6.11 14.53 3.02
C LYS A 57 5.19 14.00 1.92
N LEU A 58 4.00 13.53 2.25
CA LEU A 58 3.00 13.13 1.25
C LEU A 58 2.53 14.32 0.41
N GLU A 59 2.33 15.48 1.03
CA GLU A 59 1.97 16.74 0.35
C GLU A 59 3.11 17.25 -0.55
N GLU A 60 4.36 17.21 -0.09
CA GLU A 60 5.55 17.58 -0.90
C GLU A 60 5.68 16.74 -2.18
N PHE A 61 5.18 15.50 -2.15
CA PHE A 61 5.22 14.55 -3.26
C PHE A 61 3.85 14.36 -3.93
N ASP A 62 2.93 15.31 -3.79
CA ASP A 62 1.55 15.20 -4.30
C ASP A 62 1.45 14.73 -5.77
N PRO A 63 2.23 15.27 -6.74
CA PRO A 63 2.17 14.77 -8.12
C PRO A 63 2.50 13.29 -8.26
N LEU A 64 3.45 12.79 -7.48
CA LEU A 64 3.83 11.37 -7.47
C LEU A 64 2.78 10.52 -6.74
N VAL A 65 2.23 11.01 -5.64
CA VAL A 65 1.11 10.36 -4.92
C VAL A 65 -0.08 10.15 -5.86
N ASN A 66 -0.39 11.17 -6.67
CA ASN A 66 -1.49 11.15 -7.65
C ASN A 66 -1.23 10.10 -8.75
N GLU A 67 0.01 10.06 -9.24
CA GLU A 67 0.43 9.06 -10.21
C GLU A 67 0.36 7.63 -9.65
N ILE A 68 0.74 7.43 -8.38
CA ILE A 68 0.60 6.14 -7.70
C ILE A 68 -0.89 5.74 -7.61
N PHE A 69 -1.78 6.64 -7.20
CA PHE A 69 -3.22 6.34 -7.17
C PHE A 69 -3.78 5.95 -8.54
N ARG A 70 -3.34 6.63 -9.61
CA ARG A 70 -3.73 6.28 -10.98
C ARG A 70 -3.27 4.86 -11.32
N GLN A 71 -2.02 4.52 -11.05
CA GLN A 71 -1.47 3.20 -11.33
C GLN A 71 -2.12 2.08 -10.50
N LEU A 72 -2.48 2.36 -9.25
CA LEU A 72 -3.24 1.44 -8.39
C LEU A 72 -4.63 1.18 -8.98
N ALA A 73 -5.34 2.23 -9.39
CA ALA A 73 -6.66 2.12 -9.99
C ALA A 73 -6.65 1.30 -11.29
N GLU A 74 -5.68 1.55 -12.17
CA GLU A 74 -5.50 0.81 -13.44
C GLU A 74 -5.28 -0.69 -13.23
N ARG A 75 -4.69 -1.08 -12.10
CA ARG A 75 -4.39 -2.47 -11.73
C ARG A 75 -5.44 -3.08 -10.80
N SER A 76 -6.50 -2.35 -10.46
CA SER A 76 -7.50 -2.76 -9.45
C SER A 76 -6.86 -3.13 -8.10
N LEU A 77 -5.81 -2.39 -7.72
CA LEU A 77 -5.12 -2.54 -6.44
C LEU A 77 -5.73 -1.66 -5.35
N PRO A 78 -5.62 -2.04 -4.06
CA PRO A 78 -6.09 -1.21 -2.96
C PRO A 78 -5.37 0.14 -2.91
N ASP A 79 -6.14 1.23 -2.79
CA ASP A 79 -5.63 2.60 -2.65
C ASP A 79 -4.65 2.74 -1.47
N SER A 80 -4.81 1.94 -0.42
CA SER A 80 -3.93 1.93 0.75
C SER A 80 -2.46 1.65 0.43
N LEU A 81 -2.16 0.98 -0.69
CA LEU A 81 -0.79 0.69 -1.13
C LEU A 81 0.00 1.96 -1.51
N VAL A 82 -0.65 3.12 -1.64
CA VAL A 82 0.01 4.43 -1.79
C VAL A 82 0.98 4.74 -0.64
N LEU A 83 0.80 4.09 0.51
CA LEU A 83 1.65 4.26 1.70
C LEU A 83 2.90 3.38 1.68
N VAL A 84 3.07 2.48 0.71
CA VAL A 84 4.26 1.60 0.63
C VAL A 84 5.57 2.40 0.51
N PRO A 85 5.71 3.44 -0.34
CA PRO A 85 6.94 4.24 -0.39
C PRO A 85 7.24 4.99 0.91
N MET A 86 6.21 5.35 1.67
CA MET A 86 6.39 5.93 3.01
C MET A 86 7.00 4.90 3.97
N LEU A 87 6.50 3.66 3.92
CA LEU A 87 7.00 2.57 4.76
C LEU A 87 8.43 2.13 4.40
N GLU A 88 8.77 2.18 3.11
CA GLU A 88 10.07 1.71 2.60
C GLU A 88 11.20 2.73 2.77
N SER A 89 10.97 4.00 2.40
CA SER A 89 12.04 4.99 2.33
C SER A 89 11.67 6.36 2.89
N SER A 90 10.45 6.54 3.43
CA SER A 90 9.90 7.86 3.74
C SER A 90 9.94 8.81 2.54
N TYR A 91 9.64 8.29 1.34
CA TYR A 91 9.74 9.01 0.07
C TYR A 91 11.17 9.49 -0.30
N ASN A 92 12.22 8.78 0.14
CA ASN A 92 13.60 9.10 -0.22
C ASN A 92 14.07 8.28 -1.44
N ALA A 93 14.10 8.92 -2.60
CA ALA A 93 14.54 8.31 -3.86
C ALA A 93 16.03 7.89 -3.87
N ASN A 94 16.85 8.35 -2.92
CA ASN A 94 18.27 8.01 -2.80
C ASN A 94 18.57 7.01 -1.67
N ALA A 95 17.55 6.44 -1.03
CA ALA A 95 17.74 5.51 0.09
C ALA A 95 18.42 4.21 -0.35
N VAL A 96 19.33 3.69 0.47
CA VAL A 96 19.97 2.38 0.26
C VAL A 96 20.01 1.62 1.58
N SER A 97 19.46 0.42 1.61
CA SER A 97 19.50 -0.44 2.78
C SER A 97 20.84 -1.17 2.93
N PRO A 98 21.16 -1.69 4.13
CA PRO A 98 22.29 -2.59 4.32
C PRO A 98 22.23 -3.84 3.41
N ALA A 99 21.02 -4.31 3.10
CA ALA A 99 20.77 -5.44 2.21
C ALA A 99 20.80 -5.08 0.72
N LYS A 100 21.14 -3.82 0.36
CA LYS A 100 21.20 -3.30 -1.01
C LYS A 100 19.85 -3.11 -1.71
N ALA A 101 18.76 -3.06 -0.95
CA ALA A 101 17.51 -2.49 -1.45
C ALA A 101 17.72 -0.99 -1.72
N ALA A 102 17.16 -0.45 -2.80
CA ALA A 102 17.46 0.92 -3.22
C ALA A 102 16.24 1.72 -3.68
N GLY A 103 16.37 3.03 -3.51
CA GLY A 103 15.46 4.05 -3.99
C GLY A 103 14.15 4.12 -3.23
N LEU A 104 13.21 4.83 -3.85
CA LEU A 104 11.91 5.18 -3.28
C LEU A 104 11.14 3.95 -2.77
N TRP A 105 11.21 2.87 -3.54
CA TRP A 105 10.46 1.62 -3.33
C TRP A 105 11.28 0.52 -2.66
N GLN A 106 12.55 0.79 -2.32
CA GLN A 106 13.50 -0.18 -1.76
C GLN A 106 13.49 -1.51 -2.53
N LEU A 107 13.62 -1.44 -3.86
CA LEU A 107 13.67 -2.65 -4.68
C LEU A 107 15.03 -3.34 -4.55
N MET A 108 15.01 -4.65 -4.32
CA MET A 108 16.21 -5.48 -4.45
C MET A 108 16.67 -5.55 -5.90
N PRO A 109 17.98 -5.65 -6.20
CA PRO A 109 18.49 -5.67 -7.59
C PRO A 109 17.78 -6.71 -8.47
N ALA A 110 17.72 -7.97 -8.01
CA ALA A 110 17.08 -9.05 -8.77
C ALA A 110 15.58 -8.83 -8.99
N THR A 111 14.89 -8.19 -8.04
CA THR A 111 13.47 -7.83 -8.19
C THR A 111 13.31 -6.71 -9.21
N ALA A 112 14.13 -5.66 -9.12
CA ALA A 112 14.15 -4.55 -10.05
C ALA A 112 14.37 -5.03 -11.49
N GLU A 113 15.38 -5.86 -11.73
CA GLU A 113 15.67 -6.44 -13.05
C GLU A 113 14.52 -7.31 -13.57
N ARG A 114 13.91 -8.12 -12.70
CA ARG A 114 12.75 -8.95 -13.06
C ARG A 114 11.55 -8.12 -13.54
N PHE A 115 11.40 -6.89 -13.03
CA PHE A 115 10.34 -5.95 -13.42
C PHE A 115 10.84 -4.83 -14.36
N GLY A 116 11.90 -5.12 -15.13
CA GLY A 116 12.29 -4.33 -16.30
C GLY A 116 13.23 -3.15 -16.02
N LEU A 117 13.76 -3.03 -14.79
CA LEU A 117 14.76 -2.00 -14.48
C LEU A 117 16.17 -2.45 -14.87
N THR A 118 16.94 -1.50 -15.36
CA THR A 118 18.39 -1.65 -15.52
C THR A 118 19.07 -1.41 -14.18
N VAL A 119 19.84 -2.39 -13.71
CA VAL A 119 20.67 -2.30 -12.50
C VAL A 119 22.09 -2.76 -12.82
N ASN A 120 22.99 -1.81 -13.08
CA ASN A 120 24.41 -2.08 -13.29
C ASN A 120 25.26 -0.86 -12.89
N ASP A 121 26.59 -0.98 -12.99
CA ASP A 121 27.54 0.07 -12.57
C ASP A 121 27.38 1.39 -13.33
N ARG A 122 26.73 1.41 -14.50
CA ARG A 122 26.52 2.61 -15.30
C ARG A 122 25.19 3.29 -15.02
N GLN A 123 24.17 2.50 -14.70
CA GLN A 123 22.82 2.98 -14.46
C GLN A 123 22.09 2.05 -13.48
N ASP A 124 21.50 2.65 -12.45
CA ASP A 124 20.64 1.97 -11.50
C ASP A 124 19.28 2.68 -11.43
N GLN A 125 18.33 2.17 -12.22
CA GLN A 125 17.00 2.79 -12.38
C GLN A 125 16.13 2.66 -11.12
N ARG A 126 16.61 1.99 -10.06
CA ARG A 126 15.93 1.98 -8.76
C ARG A 126 15.90 3.36 -8.11
N PHE A 127 16.87 4.23 -8.42
CA PHE A 127 16.92 5.61 -7.96
C PHE A 127 16.09 6.58 -8.82
N GLU A 128 15.62 6.13 -10.00
CA GLU A 128 14.80 6.93 -10.90
C GLU A 128 13.31 6.78 -10.51
N ILE A 129 12.65 7.88 -10.14
CA ILE A 129 11.30 7.86 -9.54
C ILE A 129 10.27 7.18 -10.46
N GLU A 130 10.19 7.57 -11.74
CA GLU A 130 9.17 7.06 -12.65
C GLU A 130 9.39 5.56 -12.99
N PRO A 131 10.59 5.13 -13.45
CA PRO A 131 10.84 3.72 -13.72
C PRO A 131 10.65 2.83 -12.48
N SER A 132 11.21 3.24 -11.34
CA SER A 132 11.08 2.46 -10.10
C SER A 132 9.63 2.35 -9.62
N THR A 133 8.82 3.39 -9.80
CA THR A 133 7.39 3.36 -9.51
C THR A 133 6.64 2.41 -10.43
N HIS A 134 6.94 2.43 -11.74
CA HIS A 134 6.32 1.50 -12.68
C HIS A 134 6.64 0.03 -12.31
N ALA A 135 7.92 -0.27 -12.04
CA ALA A 135 8.37 -1.60 -11.65
C ALA A 135 7.76 -2.05 -10.31
N ALA A 136 7.71 -1.18 -9.31
CA ALA A 136 7.09 -1.48 -8.03
C ALA A 136 5.58 -1.75 -8.16
N MET A 137 4.86 -1.00 -8.99
CA MET A 137 3.45 -1.25 -9.28
C MET A 137 3.22 -2.59 -9.97
N GLN A 138 4.09 -2.98 -10.91
CA GLN A 138 4.04 -4.32 -11.52
C GLN A 138 4.31 -5.42 -10.48
N TYR A 139 5.27 -5.20 -9.57
CA TYR A 139 5.58 -6.16 -8.51
C TYR A 139 4.44 -6.32 -7.52
N LEU A 140 3.83 -5.22 -7.07
CA LEU A 140 2.66 -5.25 -6.18
C LEU A 140 1.47 -5.95 -6.83
N ASP A 141 1.18 -5.70 -8.12
CA ASP A 141 0.12 -6.42 -8.86
C ASP A 141 0.40 -7.93 -8.95
N PHE A 142 1.64 -8.30 -9.28
CA PHE A 142 2.06 -9.71 -9.28
C PHE A 142 1.83 -10.37 -7.92
N LEU A 143 2.28 -9.73 -6.82
CA LEU A 143 2.12 -10.26 -5.48
C LEU A 143 0.66 -10.34 -5.06
N TYR A 144 -0.12 -9.29 -5.30
CA TYR A 144 -1.53 -9.23 -4.94
C TYR A 144 -2.32 -10.35 -5.61
N ARG A 145 -2.09 -10.59 -6.90
CA ARG A 145 -2.68 -11.73 -7.63
C ARG A 145 -2.17 -13.07 -7.11
N LYS A 146 -0.86 -13.21 -6.87
CA LYS A 146 -0.25 -14.44 -6.34
C LYS A 146 -0.84 -14.84 -4.98
N PHE A 147 -1.25 -13.86 -4.19
CA PHE A 147 -1.84 -14.07 -2.87
C PHE A 147 -3.35 -13.87 -2.84
N ASP A 148 -4.03 -13.97 -3.98
CA ASP A 148 -5.50 -13.99 -4.10
C ASP A 148 -6.18 -12.74 -3.51
N GLY A 149 -5.53 -11.58 -3.62
CA GLY A 149 -6.00 -10.32 -3.09
C GLY A 149 -5.76 -10.13 -1.58
N ASP A 150 -5.00 -11.01 -0.93
CA ASP A 150 -4.66 -10.85 0.47
C ASP A 150 -3.55 -9.80 0.66
N ILE A 151 -3.93 -8.63 1.16
CA ILE A 151 -3.00 -7.51 1.37
C ILE A 151 -1.90 -7.83 2.40
N ASN A 152 -2.18 -8.65 3.42
CA ASN A 152 -1.16 -9.00 4.42
C ASN A 152 -0.08 -9.87 3.80
N LEU A 153 -0.49 -10.91 3.06
CA LEU A 153 0.44 -11.79 2.38
C LEU A 153 1.21 -11.05 1.29
N THR A 154 0.55 -10.10 0.62
CA THR A 154 1.18 -9.21 -0.37
C THR A 154 2.28 -8.38 0.26
N LEU A 155 1.98 -7.66 1.35
CA LEU A 155 2.96 -6.84 2.07
C LEU A 155 4.08 -7.69 2.69
N ALA A 156 3.74 -8.83 3.28
CA ALA A 156 4.73 -9.75 3.82
C ALA A 156 5.68 -10.28 2.72
N ALA A 157 5.16 -10.56 1.52
CA ALA A 157 5.94 -11.03 0.39
C ALA A 157 6.77 -9.93 -0.24
N TYR A 158 6.27 -8.69 -0.26
CA TYR A 158 7.03 -7.53 -0.71
C TYR A 158 8.30 -7.35 0.13
N ASN A 159 8.15 -7.38 1.47
CA ASN A 159 9.26 -7.24 2.41
C ASN A 159 10.19 -8.48 2.45
N ALA A 160 9.64 -9.70 2.49
CA ALA A 160 10.40 -10.89 2.83
C ALA A 160 10.71 -11.83 1.66
N GLY A 161 10.20 -11.50 0.47
CA GLY A 161 10.20 -12.33 -0.72
C GLY A 161 9.02 -13.31 -0.79
N GLU A 162 8.42 -13.44 -1.97
CA GLU A 162 7.24 -14.25 -2.22
C GLU A 162 7.48 -15.74 -1.99
N GLY A 163 8.71 -16.22 -2.25
CA GLY A 163 9.07 -17.61 -2.00
C GLY A 163 9.08 -17.96 -0.51
N ARG A 164 9.46 -17.02 0.37
CA ARG A 164 9.45 -17.21 1.82
C ARG A 164 8.02 -17.31 2.33
N VAL A 165 7.15 -16.38 1.92
CA VAL A 165 5.73 -16.39 2.31
C VAL A 165 5.02 -17.63 1.77
N GLN A 166 5.26 -18.02 0.52
CA GLN A 166 4.67 -19.23 -0.05
C GLN A 166 5.05 -20.51 0.73
N ARG A 167 6.32 -20.62 1.17
CA ARG A 167 6.74 -21.73 2.04
C ARG A 167 6.07 -21.68 3.41
N ALA A 168 5.91 -20.49 4.00
CA ALA A 168 5.22 -20.33 5.28
C ALA A 168 3.75 -20.76 5.19
N VAL A 169 3.03 -20.33 4.15
CA VAL A 169 1.65 -20.75 3.85
C VAL A 169 1.56 -22.26 3.72
N LYS A 170 2.42 -22.88 2.91
CA LYS A 170 2.44 -24.34 2.73
C LYS A 170 2.70 -25.08 4.05
N LYS A 171 3.61 -24.56 4.88
CA LYS A 171 3.96 -25.18 6.17
C LYS A 171 2.84 -25.07 7.20
N ALA A 172 2.14 -23.94 7.23
CA ALA A 172 1.02 -23.72 8.14
C ALA A 172 -0.25 -24.47 7.70
N GLY A 173 -0.39 -24.79 6.41
CA GLY A 173 -1.64 -25.32 5.87
C GLY A 173 -2.77 -24.29 5.91
N SER A 174 -2.43 -23.00 6.08
CA SER A 174 -3.35 -21.88 6.23
C SER A 174 -2.81 -20.69 5.43
N ARG A 175 -3.73 -19.83 4.98
CA ARG A 175 -3.42 -18.55 4.35
C ARG A 175 -3.63 -17.37 5.30
N GLN A 176 -4.16 -17.61 6.50
CA GLN A 176 -4.32 -16.55 7.47
C GLN A 176 -2.94 -16.09 7.93
N PHE A 177 -2.68 -14.80 7.81
CA PHE A 177 -1.39 -14.20 8.15
C PHE A 177 -0.94 -14.52 9.59
N SER A 178 -1.88 -14.54 10.53
CA SER A 178 -1.65 -14.87 11.95
C SER A 178 -1.11 -16.28 12.18
N ASP A 179 -1.39 -17.21 11.26
CA ASP A 179 -0.98 -18.61 11.38
C ASP A 179 0.43 -18.84 10.82
N LEU A 180 1.00 -17.84 10.11
CA LEU A 180 2.26 -17.98 9.42
C LEU A 180 3.44 -17.69 10.35
N ARG A 181 4.40 -18.61 10.38
CA ARG A 181 5.70 -18.37 11.02
C ARG A 181 6.61 -17.59 10.08
N LEU A 182 6.58 -16.26 10.20
CA LEU A 182 7.40 -15.31 9.45
C LEU A 182 8.45 -14.64 10.36
N PRO A 183 9.51 -14.01 9.79
CA PRO A 183 10.43 -13.18 10.56
C PRO A 183 9.70 -12.04 11.28
N LYS A 184 10.18 -11.67 12.48
CA LYS A 184 9.58 -10.57 13.26
C LYS A 184 9.52 -9.27 12.45
N GLU A 185 10.59 -8.95 11.72
CA GLU A 185 10.66 -7.75 10.86
C GLU A 185 9.52 -7.72 9.84
N THR A 186 9.24 -8.85 9.18
CA THR A 186 8.14 -8.98 8.21
C THR A 186 6.77 -8.82 8.88
N VAL A 187 6.60 -9.37 10.08
CA VAL A 187 5.36 -9.20 10.85
C VAL A 187 5.16 -7.74 11.23
N ASP A 188 6.22 -7.12 11.76
CA ASP A 188 6.23 -5.71 12.14
C ASP A 188 6.02 -4.79 10.92
N TYR A 189 6.53 -5.15 9.73
CA TYR A 189 6.31 -4.42 8.48
C TYR A 189 4.81 -4.33 8.14
N VAL A 190 4.08 -5.45 8.20
CA VAL A 190 2.62 -5.46 7.98
C VAL A 190 1.92 -4.63 9.06
N HIS A 191 2.29 -4.75 10.33
CA HIS A 191 1.67 -3.96 11.40
C HIS A 191 1.93 -2.45 11.25
N ARG A 192 3.14 -2.04 10.85
CA ARG A 192 3.49 -0.64 10.58
C ARG A 192 2.67 -0.06 9.44
N PHE A 193 2.39 -0.85 8.39
CA PHE A 193 1.48 -0.43 7.33
C PHE A 193 0.09 -0.09 7.87
N TYR A 194 -0.48 -0.93 8.73
CA TYR A 194 -1.78 -0.63 9.35
C TYR A 194 -1.73 0.51 10.37
N ALA A 195 -0.58 0.75 11.01
CA ALA A 195 -0.38 1.93 11.84
C ALA A 195 -0.39 3.21 11.00
N LEU A 196 0.26 3.21 9.82
CA LEU A 196 0.16 4.33 8.87
C LEU A 196 -1.28 4.57 8.42
N LEU A 197 -2.06 3.52 8.15
CA LEU A 197 -3.48 3.65 7.81
C LEU A 197 -4.36 4.26 8.93
N VAL A 198 -3.92 4.19 10.19
CA VAL A 198 -4.59 4.89 11.29
C VAL A 198 -4.20 6.37 11.35
N LEU A 199 -2.98 6.71 10.93
CA LEU A 199 -2.43 8.07 11.01
C LEU A 199 -2.68 8.90 9.75
N VAL A 200 -2.96 8.27 8.61
CA VAL A 200 -3.15 8.92 7.31
C VAL A 200 -4.53 8.62 6.76
N ASP A 201 -5.30 9.67 6.47
CA ASP A 201 -6.56 9.54 5.74
C ASP A 201 -6.28 9.40 4.23
N VAL A 202 -6.20 8.16 3.78
CA VAL A 202 -5.98 7.81 2.36
C VAL A 202 -7.11 8.32 1.47
N THR A 203 -8.33 8.44 1.99
CA THR A 203 -9.47 8.93 1.19
C THR A 203 -9.30 10.41 0.90
N SER A 204 -8.97 11.21 1.91
CA SER A 204 -8.67 12.63 1.75
C SER A 204 -7.45 12.86 0.86
N LEU A 205 -6.41 12.03 1.01
CA LEU A 205 -5.23 12.08 0.15
C LEU A 205 -5.60 11.90 -1.32
N LYS A 206 -6.43 10.89 -1.64
CA LYS A 206 -6.91 10.62 -3.01
C LYS A 206 -7.86 11.70 -3.55
N GLN A 207 -8.67 12.34 -2.71
CA GLN A 207 -9.58 13.39 -3.17
C GLN A 207 -8.83 14.67 -3.57
N ASN A 208 -7.80 15.03 -2.82
CA ASN A 208 -6.91 16.15 -3.16
C ASN A 208 -6.19 15.90 -4.50
N SER A 209 -5.87 14.64 -4.81
CA SER A 209 -5.28 14.19 -6.06
C SER A 209 -6.17 14.35 -7.31
N VAL A 210 -7.50 14.24 -7.14
CA VAL A 210 -8.48 14.12 -8.24
C VAL A 210 -9.30 15.41 -8.40
N ALA A 211 -9.11 16.40 -7.53
CA ALA A 211 -9.71 17.71 -7.66
C ALA A 211 -9.38 18.36 -9.02
N PRO A 212 -10.38 18.74 -9.83
CA PRO A 212 -10.12 19.52 -11.03
C PRO A 212 -9.50 20.86 -10.64
N MET A 213 -8.34 21.17 -11.23
CA MET A 213 -7.54 22.37 -10.98
C MET A 213 -8.31 23.72 -11.10
N TRP A 214 -9.54 23.69 -11.64
CA TRP A 214 -10.42 24.85 -11.79
C TRP A 214 -11.40 25.07 -10.61
N LEU A 215 -11.50 24.16 -9.65
CA LEU A 215 -12.42 24.31 -8.50
C LEU A 215 -11.79 25.02 -7.28
N PHE A 216 -10.48 25.25 -7.26
CA PHE A 216 -9.75 25.84 -6.12
C PHE A 216 -8.98 27.12 -6.45
N ALA A 217 -9.49 27.94 -7.37
CA ALA A 217 -9.11 29.34 -7.41
C ALA A 217 -9.84 30.14 -6.30
N SER A 218 -9.63 29.79 -5.03
CA SER A 218 -9.89 30.73 -3.93
C SER A 218 -9.11 30.38 -2.67
N GLU A 219 -8.14 31.24 -2.38
CA GLU A 219 -7.54 31.59 -1.09
C GLU A 219 -6.99 30.46 -0.19
N SER A 220 -5.69 30.22 -0.32
CA SER A 220 -4.88 29.54 0.68
C SER A 220 -4.69 30.43 1.92
N HIS A 221 -5.46 30.18 2.97
CA HIS A 221 -5.18 30.74 4.30
C HIS A 221 -4.20 29.83 5.05
N TRP A 222 -2.89 29.99 4.81
CA TRP A 222 -1.86 29.38 5.65
C TRP A 222 -1.29 30.44 6.59
N GLN A 223 -1.62 30.33 7.88
CA GLN A 223 -0.94 31.09 8.92
C GLN A 223 0.48 30.57 9.10
N ASN A 224 1.42 31.50 9.02
CA ASN A 224 2.86 31.31 9.12
C ASN A 224 3.28 30.57 10.41
N ALA A 225 3.77 29.35 10.27
CA ALA A 225 4.79 28.78 11.16
C ALA A 225 6.07 28.60 10.32
N PRO A 226 7.27 28.92 10.85
CA PRO A 226 8.50 28.89 10.06
C PRO A 226 8.77 27.51 9.46
N LEU A 227 9.02 27.50 8.14
CA LEU A 227 8.85 26.38 7.22
C LEU A 227 10.01 25.38 7.13
N VAL A 228 10.99 25.42 8.03
CA VAL A 228 12.19 24.61 7.85
C VAL A 228 12.62 23.92 9.13
N ASP A 229 12.10 22.71 9.32
CA ASP A 229 12.77 21.65 10.07
C ASP A 229 13.68 20.92 9.07
N LEU A 230 14.99 21.21 9.13
CA LEU A 230 16.01 20.61 8.26
C LEU A 230 16.42 19.20 8.71
N ASN A 231 15.85 18.69 9.80
CA ASN A 231 16.18 17.37 10.24
C ASN A 231 15.60 16.36 9.23
N PRO A 232 16.44 15.49 8.63
CA PRO A 232 15.91 14.37 7.87
C PRO A 232 15.00 13.56 8.80
N LEU A 233 13.83 13.15 8.28
CA LEU A 233 13.02 12.12 8.93
C LEU A 233 13.98 10.98 9.31
N PRO A 234 14.10 10.62 10.60
CA PRO A 234 14.84 9.40 10.94
C PRO A 234 14.19 8.25 10.16
N PRO A 235 14.95 7.18 9.84
CA PRO A 235 14.36 6.01 9.22
C PRO A 235 13.12 5.61 10.03
N LEU A 236 11.94 5.64 9.40
CA LEU A 236 10.70 5.21 10.06
C LEU A 236 10.79 3.72 10.47
N VAL A 237 11.79 3.04 9.91
CA VAL A 237 12.27 1.70 10.26
C VAL A 237 13.80 1.71 10.28
N SER A 238 14.43 1.34 11.40
CA SER A 238 15.80 0.82 11.39
C SER A 238 15.73 -0.67 11.02
N LEU A 239 16.30 -1.03 9.86
CA LEU A 239 16.50 -2.42 9.44
C LEU A 239 17.55 -3.11 10.31
#